data_AF-A0AAN4UUI4-F1
#
_entry.id   AF-A0AAN4UUI4-F1
#
_cell.length_a   1.000
_cell.length_b   1.000
_cell.length_c   1.000
_cell.angle_alpha   90.00
_cell.angle_beta   90.00
_cell.angle_gamma   90.00
#
_symmetry.space_group_name_H-M   'P 1'
#
loop_
_entity.id
_entity.type
_entity.pdbx_description
1 polymer ?
#
loop_
_entity_poly.entity_id
_entity_poly.type
_entity_poly.pdbx_seq_one_letter_code
_entity_poly.pdbx_strand_id
1 'polypeptide(L)' 'MEEPVVTSKGYQLADPAHGKHRHHAEHATYVKTLDEAVALIERGFSLRMGAKGKAPSLIAPKSLRIVRAS' A
#
# COMPACT_ATOMS: atom_id res chain seq x y z
N MET A 1 -4.91 -13.29 8.50
CA MET A 1 -5.42 -12.37 7.46
C MET A 1 -4.50 -11.15 7.45
N GLU A 2 -4.06 -10.72 6.27
CA GLU A 2 -3.31 -9.47 6.10
C GLU A 2 -4.27 -8.38 5.64
N GLU A 3 -4.11 -7.18 6.17
CA GLU A 3 -4.98 -6.03 5.90
C GLU A 3 -4.13 -4.78 5.63
N PRO A 4 -4.65 -3.81 4.84
CA PRO A 4 -3.95 -2.55 4.61
C PRO A 4 -3.69 -1.81 5.92
N VAL A 5 -2.47 -1.31 6.09
CA VAL A 5 -2.14 -0.48 7.26
C VAL A 5 -2.74 0.91 7.08
N VAL A 6 -3.65 1.28 7.98
CA VAL A 6 -4.20 2.63 8.08
C VAL A 6 -3.48 3.40 9.17
N THR A 7 -2.78 4.46 8.78
CA THR A 7 -2.14 5.40 9.70
C THR A 7 -3.02 6.63 9.93
N SER A 8 -2.61 7.54 10.82
CA SER A 8 -3.25 8.86 10.93
C SER A 8 -3.23 9.67 9.62
N LYS A 9 -2.28 9.37 8.71
CA LYS A 9 -2.20 9.99 7.39
C LYS A 9 -3.05 9.27 6.33
N GLY A 10 -3.47 8.03 6.58
CA GLY A 10 -4.26 7.20 5.68
C GLY A 10 -3.57 5.87 5.34
N TYR A 11 -4.01 5.24 4.25
CA TYR A 11 -3.38 4.05 3.67
C TYR A 11 -2.01 4.41 3.12
N GLN A 12 -1.00 3.63 3.49
CA GLN A 12 0.38 3.87 3.08
C GLN A 12 0.75 3.06 1.83
N LEU A 13 1.29 3.74 0.82
CA LEU A 13 1.81 3.16 -0.41
C LEU A 13 3.25 3.59 -0.67
N ALA A 14 3.92 2.87 -1.57
CA ALA A 14 5.25 3.20 -2.05
C ALA A 14 5.27 3.35 -3.56
N ASP A 15 5.79 4.48 -4.02
CA ASP A 15 5.93 4.81 -5.43
C ASP A 15 7.11 4.04 -6.05
N PRO A 16 6.90 3.29 -7.15
CA PRO A 16 7.99 2.64 -7.87
C PRO A 16 9.05 3.61 -8.42
N ALA A 17 8.71 4.89 -8.62
CA ALA A 17 9.64 5.93 -9.10
C ALA A 17 10.85 6.13 -8.17
N HIS A 18 10.72 5.82 -6.88
CA HIS A 18 11.83 5.89 -5.91
C HIS A 18 12.75 4.64 -5.93
N GLY A 19 12.47 3.66 -6.79
CA GLY A 19 13.34 2.51 -7.03
C GLY A 19 13.67 1.73 -5.75
N LYS A 20 14.97 1.66 -5.41
CA LYS A 20 15.47 0.97 -4.20
C LYS A 20 15.12 1.69 -2.89
N HIS A 21 14.83 2.98 -2.95
CA HIS A 21 14.55 3.82 -1.78
C HIS A 21 13.06 3.93 -1.44
N ARG A 22 12.17 3.31 -2.23
CA ARG A 22 10.71 3.35 -2.04
C ARG A 22 10.22 2.92 -0.64
N HIS A 23 11.07 2.24 0.14
CA HIS A 23 10.77 1.80 1.50
C HIS A 23 11.06 2.86 2.57
N HIS A 24 11.75 3.96 2.22
CA HIS A 24 12.04 5.05 3.14
C HIS A 24 10.77 5.80 3.53
N ALA A 25 10.68 6.21 4.79
CA ALA A 25 9.50 6.90 5.32
C ALA A 25 9.20 8.24 4.60
N GLU A 26 10.22 8.92 4.10
CA GLU A 26 10.11 10.19 3.36
C GLU A 26 9.46 10.04 1.97
N HIS A 27 9.48 8.83 1.42
CA HIS A 27 8.91 8.49 0.10
C HIS A 27 7.54 7.83 0.21
N ALA A 28 6.99 7.73 1.43
CA ALA A 28 5.69 7.15 1.66
C ALA A 28 4.58 8.05 1.10
N THR A 29 3.74 7.48 0.24
CA THR A 29 2.51 8.12 -0.26
C THR A 29 1.34 7.72 0.62
N TYR A 30 0.46 8.67 0.94
CA TYR A 30 -0.71 8.42 1.77
C TYR A 30 -1.99 8.81 1.04
N VAL A 31 -3.00 7.95 1.11
CA VAL A 31 -4.34 8.18 0.55
C VAL A 31 -5.41 7.87 1.59
N LYS A 32 -6.59 8.48 1.47
CA LYS A 32 -7.64 8.39 2.48
C LYS A 32 -8.60 7.24 2.22
N THR A 33 -8.79 6.85 0.97
CA THR A 33 -9.75 5.81 0.60
C THR A 33 -9.08 4.61 -0.06
N LEU A 34 -9.77 3.46 -0.03
CA LEU A 34 -9.34 2.28 -0.77
C LEU A 34 -9.40 2.51 -2.29
N ASP A 35 -10.33 3.31 -2.79
CA ASP A 35 -10.42 3.62 -4.22
C ASP A 35 -9.21 4.41 -4.71
N GLU A 36 -8.74 5.40 -3.93
CA GLU A 36 -7.49 6.11 -4.21
C GLU A 36 -6.28 5.18 -4.16
N ALA A 37 -6.25 4.25 -3.19
CA ALA A 37 -5.19 3.25 -3.11
C ALA A 37 -5.20 2.33 -4.33
N VAL A 38 -6.38 1.89 -4.78
CA VAL A 38 -6.56 1.07 -5.98
C VAL A 38 -6.05 1.79 -7.22
N ALA A 39 -6.39 3.08 -7.40
CA ALA A 39 -5.89 3.87 -8.53
C ALA A 39 -4.35 3.95 -8.56
N LEU A 40 -3.70 4.00 -7.40
CA LEU A 40 -2.23 3.98 -7.32
C LEU A 40 -1.65 2.57 -7.51
N ILE A 41 -2.29 1.53 -7.00
CA ILE A 41 -1.89 0.14 -7.20
C ILE A 41 -1.91 -0.22 -8.70
N GLU A 42 -2.95 0.21 -9.42
CA GLU A 42 -3.06 0.06 -10.88
C GLU A 42 -1.92 0.77 -11.63
N ARG A 43 -1.36 1.83 -11.04
CA ARG A 43 -0.17 2.55 -11.53
C ARG A 43 1.16 1.94 -11.08
N GLY A 44 1.14 0.83 -10.36
CA GLY A 44 2.33 0.08 -9.95
C GLY A 44 2.79 0.35 -8.52
N PHE A 45 2.02 1.07 -7.71
CA PHE A 45 2.38 1.33 -6.31
C PHE A 45 2.26 0.05 -5.47
N SER A 46 3.17 -0.12 -4.52
CA SER A 46 3.08 -1.20 -3.54
C SER A 46 2.27 -0.75 -2.32
N LEU A 47 1.41 -1.60 -1.78
CA LEU A 47 0.57 -1.29 -0.61
C LEU A 47 1.24 -1.79 0.67
N ARG A 48 1.22 -0.99 1.74
CA ARG A 48 1.66 -1.43 3.08
C ARG A 48 0.58 -2.30 3.71
N MET A 49 0.89 -3.58 3.93
CA MET A 49 0.00 -4.55 4.56
C MET A 49 0.57 -4.98 5.92
N GLY A 50 -0.31 -5.29 6.87
CA GLY A 50 0.04 -5.77 8.20
C GLY A 50 -0.84 -6.94 8.62
N ALA A 51 -0.35 -7.72 9.58
CA ALA A 51 -1.12 -8.78 10.24
C ALA A 51 -0.76 -8.83 11.72
N LYS A 52 -1.68 -9.33 12.55
CA LYS A 52 -1.43 -9.54 13.98
C LYS A 52 -0.20 -10.43 14.18
N GLY A 53 0.77 -9.94 14.95
CA GLY A 53 2.01 -10.67 15.25
C GLY A 53 3.07 -10.65 14.15
N LYS A 54 2.89 -9.87 13.07
CA LYS A 54 3.88 -9.70 11.99
C LYS A 54 4.21 -8.23 11.77
N ALA A 55 5.46 -7.94 11.44
CA ALA A 55 5.86 -6.61 11.03
C ALA A 55 5.21 -6.25 9.67
N PRO A 56 4.65 -5.04 9.51
CA PRO A 56 4.10 -4.62 8.24
C PRO A 56 5.14 -4.64 7.11
N SER A 57 4.70 -4.99 5.90
CA SER A 57 5.56 -5.07 4.72
C SER A 57 4.89 -4.43 3.51
N LEU A 58 5.68 -4.12 2.48
CA LEU A 58 5.13 -3.68 1.20
C LEU A 58 4.80 -4.88 0.34
N ILE A 59 3.54 -4.94 -0.10
CA ILE A 59 3.08 -5.96 -1.04
C ILE A 59 3.04 -5.36 -2.43
N ALA A 60 3.71 -6.03 -3.36
CA ALA A 60 3.76 -5.61 -4.75
C ALA A 60 2.36 -5.63 -5.38
N PRO A 61 2.04 -4.71 -6.32
CA PRO A 61 0.72 -4.62 -6.93
C PRO A 61 0.29 -5.95 -7.59
N LYS A 62 1.22 -6.67 -8.22
CA LYS A 62 0.96 -7.98 -8.84
C LYS A 62 0.59 -9.11 -7.86
N SER A 63 0.83 -8.90 -6.57
CA SER A 63 0.51 -9.85 -5.50
C SER A 63 -0.79 -9.50 -4.77
N LEU A 64 -1.44 -8.40 -5.15
CA LEU A 64 -2.72 -7.97 -4.60
C LEU A 64 -3.87 -8.46 -5.48
N ARG A 65 -4.98 -8.85 -4.84
CA ARG A 65 -6.26 -9.10 -5.51
C ARG A 65 -7.28 -8.11 -4.96
N ILE A 66 -7.78 -7.24 -5.82
CA ILE A 66 -8.83 -6.27 -5.47
C ILE A 66 -10.18 -6.96 -5.69
N VAL A 67 -11.01 -6.96 -4.65
CA VAL A 67 -12.38 -7.49 -4.70
C VAL A 67 -13.33 -6.33 -4.40
N ARG A 68 -14.28 -6.08 -5.31
CA ARG A 68 -15.33 -5.06 -5.14
C ARG A 68 -16.64 -5.79 -4.80
N ALA A 69 -17.39 -5.28 -3.82
CA ALA A 69 -18.75 -5.72 -3.61
C ALA A 69 -19.62 -5.13 -4.75
N SER A 70 -20.29 -6.01 -5.50
CA SER A 70 -21.27 -5.67 -6.54
C SER A 70 -22.58 -5.21 -5.93
#